data_AF-A0A935BC45-F1
#
_entry.id   AF-A0A935BC45-F1
#
_cell.length_a   1.000
_cell.length_b   1.000
_cell.length_c   1.000
_cell.angle_alpha   90.00
_cell.angle_beta   90.00
_cell.angle_gamma   90.00
#
_symmetry.space_group_name_H-M   'P 1'
#
loop_
_entity.id
_entity.type
_entity.pdbx_description
1 polymer ?
#
loop_
_entity_poly.entity_id
_entity_poly.type
_entity_poly.pdbx_seq_one_letter_code
_entity_poly.pdbx_strand_id
1 'polypeptide(L)' 'MTTPPCSEGVKWIVFSSPIEFSAAQIGKFKELIKPNNRPTQALNGRAIASDLIEETVTQ' A
#
# COMPACT_ATOMS: atom_id res chain seq x y z
N MET A 1 1.97 -13.17 2.88
CA MET A 1 0.74 -12.63 2.26
C MET A 1 -0.08 -11.93 3.32
N THR A 2 -0.92 -10.96 2.95
CA THR A 2 -1.77 -10.23 3.90
C THR A 2 -3.02 -11.01 4.31
N THR A 3 -3.27 -12.17 3.68
CA THR A 3 -4.31 -13.15 4.02
C THR A 3 -3.69 -14.49 4.45
N PRO A 4 -4.36 -15.31 5.28
CA PRO A 4 -3.91 -16.67 5.61
C PRO A 4 -3.65 -17.51 4.34
N PRO A 5 -2.61 -18.36 4.32
CA PRO A 5 -1.75 -18.78 5.43
C PRO A 5 -0.57 -17.83 5.72
N CYS A 6 -0.61 -16.59 5.23
CA CYS A 6 0.40 -15.56 5.51
C CYS A 6 1.80 -15.83 4.94
N SER A 7 1.97 -16.75 3.98
CA SER A 7 3.26 -17.17 3.40
C SER A 7 4.22 -16.02 3.04
N GLU A 8 5.49 -16.19 3.35
CA GLU A 8 6.56 -15.22 3.12
C GLU A 8 7.15 -15.33 1.69
N GLY A 9 8.23 -14.59 1.42
CA GLY A 9 8.93 -14.62 0.11
C GLY A 9 8.34 -13.71 -0.97
N VAL A 10 7.43 -12.81 -0.61
CA VAL A 10 6.84 -11.85 -1.56
C VAL A 10 7.67 -10.58 -1.64
N LYS A 11 8.10 -10.22 -2.87
CA LYS A 11 8.69 -8.91 -3.17
C LYS A 11 7.58 -7.87 -3.28
N TRP A 12 7.55 -6.91 -2.36
CA TRP A 12 6.60 -5.81 -2.37
C TRP A 12 7.17 -4.60 -3.10
N ILE A 13 6.38 -4.02 -3.99
CA ILE A 13 6.66 -2.74 -4.66
C ILE A 13 5.42 -1.89 -4.42
N VAL A 14 5.60 -0.73 -3.78
CA VAL A 14 4.51 0.19 -3.43
C VAL A 14 4.78 1.49 -4.17
N PHE A 15 3.89 1.86 -5.09
CA PHE A 15 4.00 3.11 -5.83
C PHE A 15 3.69 4.30 -4.91
N SER A 16 4.47 5.38 -5.06
CA SER A 16 4.28 6.62 -4.31
C SER A 16 3.10 7.45 -4.85
N SER A 17 2.89 7.45 -6.16
CA SER A 17 1.75 8.12 -6.80
C SER A 17 0.50 7.25 -6.69
N PRO A 18 -0.55 7.71 -5.99
CA PRO A 18 -1.82 7.00 -5.96
C PRO A 18 -2.52 7.09 -7.32
N ILE A 19 -3.42 6.15 -7.58
CA ILE A 19 -4.40 6.28 -8.66
C ILE A 19 -5.66 6.97 -8.14
N GLU A 20 -6.34 7.70 -9.02
CA GLU A 20 -7.55 8.42 -8.67
C GLU A 20 -8.81 7.56 -8.81
N PHE A 21 -9.76 7.79 -7.91
CA PHE A 21 -11.07 7.13 -7.92
C PHE A 21 -12.14 8.13 -7.46
N SER A 22 -13.30 8.16 -8.13
CA SER A 22 -14.37 9.09 -7.71
C SER A 22 -14.96 8.70 -6.36
N ALA A 23 -15.47 9.69 -5.63
CA ALA A 23 -16.13 9.46 -4.35
C ALA A 23 -17.30 8.46 -4.45
N ALA A 24 -18.07 8.50 -5.55
CA ALA A 24 -19.18 7.59 -5.80
C ALA A 24 -18.70 6.14 -5.98
N GLN A 25 -17.57 5.92 -6.67
CA GLN A 25 -17.00 4.58 -6.81
C GLN A 25 -16.48 4.06 -5.47
N ILE A 26 -15.76 4.90 -4.70
CA ILE A 26 -15.27 4.53 -3.36
C ILE A 26 -16.43 4.14 -2.43
N GLY A 27 -17.54 4.89 -2.47
CA GLY A 27 -18.75 4.59 -1.71
C GLY A 27 -19.29 3.18 -1.99
N LYS A 28 -19.46 2.83 -3.28
CA LYS A 28 -19.92 1.50 -3.70
C LYS A 28 -19.04 0.37 -3.19
N PHE A 29 -17.71 0.55 -3.21
CA PHE A 29 -16.79 -0.47 -2.69
C PHE A 29 -16.91 -0.63 -1.17
N LYS A 30 -17.08 0.46 -0.42
CA LYS A 30 -17.25 0.42 1.05
C LYS A 30 -18.55 -0.27 1.47
N GLU A 31 -19.61 -0.13 0.68
CA GLU A 31 -20.89 -0.82 0.93
C GLU A 31 -20.79 -2.33 0.66
N LEU A 32 -20.09 -2.71 -0.41
CA LEU A 32 -19.96 -4.10 -0.83
C LEU A 32 -18.93 -4.88 0.00
N ILE A 33 -17.83 -4.24 0.40
CA ILE A 33 -16.68 -4.87 1.04
C ILE A 33 -16.54 -4.36 2.47
N LYS A 34 -16.77 -5.24 3.44
CA LYS A 34 -16.49 -4.96 4.86
C LYS A 34 -14.99 -4.71 5.08
N PRO A 35 -14.60 -4.00 6.16
CA PRO A 35 -13.18 -3.83 6.51
C PRO A 35 -12.45 -5.17 6.55
N ASN A 36 -11.53 -5.36 5.60
CA ASN A 36 -10.82 -6.61 5.36
C ASN A 36 -9.30 -6.42 5.26
N ASN A 37 -8.81 -5.21 5.55
CA ASN A 37 -7.39 -4.92 5.57
C ASN A 37 -6.75 -5.47 6.85
N ARG A 38 -5.63 -6.18 6.70
CA ARG A 38 -4.82 -6.64 7.84
C ARG A 38 -4.14 -5.42 8.51
N PRO A 39 -4.03 -5.37 9.85
CA PRO A 39 -3.24 -4.34 10.54
C PRO A 39 -1.78 -4.33 10.09
N THR A 40 -1.13 -3.17 10.17
CA THR A 40 0.32 -3.04 9.91
C THR A 40 1.12 -3.98 10.82
N GLN A 41 2.23 -4.51 10.29
CA GLN A 41 3.10 -5.45 11.01
C GLN A 41 4.47 -4.81 11.23
N ALA A 42 5.14 -5.16 12.33
CA ALA A 42 6.46 -4.63 12.66
C ALA A 42 7.49 -4.86 11.54
N LEU A 43 8.34 -3.87 11.27
CA LEU A 43 9.34 -3.96 10.19
C LEU A 43 10.43 -5.00 10.50
N ASN A 44 10.80 -5.17 11.78
CA ASN A 44 11.93 -6.00 12.22
C ASN A 44 13.21 -5.60 11.47
N GLY A 45 14.10 -6.54 11.15
CA GLY A 45 15.36 -6.28 10.44
C GLY A 45 15.25 -6.06 8.91
N ARG A 46 14.06 -5.80 8.37
CA ARG A 46 13.86 -5.63 6.92
C ARG A 46 14.19 -4.19 6.50
N ALA A 47 14.92 -4.03 5.41
CA ALA A 47 15.18 -2.74 4.79
C ALA A 47 14.11 -2.39 3.75
N ILE A 48 13.79 -1.09 3.62
CA ILE A 48 12.94 -0.53 2.57
C ILE A 48 13.85 0.33 1.68
N ALA A 49 13.73 0.14 0.36
CA ALA A 49 14.41 0.98 -0.63
C ALA A 49 13.39 1.81 -1.40
N SER A 50 13.77 3.04 -1.75
CA SER A 50 12.99 3.94 -2.60
C SER A 50 13.81 4.24 -3.84
N ASP A 51 13.16 4.22 -5.02
CA ASP A 51 13.73 4.65 -6.30
C ASP A 51 13.34 6.10 -6.65
N LEU A 52 12.60 6.79 -5.77
CA LEU A 52 12.24 8.19 -5.97
C LEU A 52 13.49 9.05 -5.96
N ILE A 53 13.66 9.81 -7.04
CA ILE A 53 14.62 10.90 -7.13
C ILE A 53 13.92 12.13 -6.55
N GLU A 54 14.42 12.66 -5.44
CA GLU A 54 13.93 13.95 -4.95
C GLU A 54 14.33 15.02 -5.96
N GLU A 55 13.37 15.53 -6.74
CA GLU A 55 13.58 16.74 -7.51
C GLU A 55 13.76 17.89 -6.52
N THR A 56 15.01 18.33 -6.34
CA THR A 56 15.34 19.49 -5.52
C THR A 56 14.79 20.72 -6.23
N VAL A 57 13.57 21.13 -5.88
CA VAL A 57 13.01 22.41 -6.32
C VAL A 57 13.90 23.49 -5.69
N THR A 58 14.78 24.06 -6.51
CA THR A 58 15.53 25.25 -6.14
C THR A 58 14.51 26.38 -5.96
N GLN A 59 14.40 26.88 -4.73
CA GLN A 59 13.61 28.05 -4.40
C GLN A 59 14.21 29.31 -5.02
#